data_AF-A0A6P5N6H8-F1
#
_entry.id   AF-A0A6P5N6H8-F1
#
_cell.length_a   1.000
_cell.length_b   1.000
_cell.length_c   1.000
_cell.angle_alpha   90.00
_cell.angle_beta   90.00
_cell.angle_gamma   90.00
#
_symmetry.space_group_name_H-M   'P 1'
#
loop_
_entity.id
_entity.type
_entity.pdbx_description
1 polymer ?
#
loop_
_entity_poly.entity_id
_entity_poly.type
_entity_poly.pdbx_seq_one_letter_code
_entity_poly.pdbx_strand_id
1 'polypeptide(L)'
;MHPDGVGGYNRPFRAKLTPQVSVNKKAIGMRGHNAISREGSSSISSSSVDASTPRCHCGVRSPIRIAWKCDYLGRRFYGCSGYGTSRKCSFFQWYDPEPPARYSDVIRRLLETNKGIRSENTELKKTRQELLDELRSLQQSLHETRADLEAAVSASTAMEDNMLASVATTRRRGILITVLISVIILLVFLPIKIAC
;
A
#
# COMPACT_ATOMS: atom_id res chain seq x y z
N MET A 1 3.92 55.84 -30.71
CA MET A 1 2.95 54.99 -31.41
C MET A 1 3.59 53.63 -31.65
N HIS A 2 3.11 52.61 -30.93
CA HIS A 2 3.29 51.18 -31.22
C HIS A 2 2.03 50.71 -31.98
N PRO A 3 2.05 49.63 -32.79
CA PRO A 3 2.30 48.29 -32.25
C PRO A 3 3.12 47.31 -33.11
N ASP A 4 4.08 46.67 -32.45
CA ASP A 4 4.27 45.22 -32.29
C ASP A 4 3.53 44.27 -33.25
N GLY A 5 4.23 43.83 -34.29
CA GLY A 5 3.90 42.62 -35.05
C GLY A 5 4.43 41.38 -34.33
N VAL A 6 3.66 40.81 -33.40
CA VAL A 6 3.96 39.49 -32.84
C VAL A 6 3.58 38.43 -33.88
N GLY A 7 4.56 38.03 -34.68
CA GLY A 7 4.52 36.86 -35.56
C GLY A 7 4.45 35.56 -34.74
N GLY A 8 3.25 35.24 -34.23
CA GLY A 8 2.96 33.96 -33.58
C GLY A 8 2.83 32.86 -34.62
N TYR A 9 3.76 31.92 -34.60
CA TYR A 9 3.84 30.76 -35.50
C TYR A 9 2.55 29.93 -35.51
N ASN A 10 1.65 30.25 -36.45
CA ASN A 10 0.64 29.32 -36.97
C ASN A 10 1.38 28.25 -37.80
N ARG A 11 2.02 27.27 -37.14
CA ARG A 11 2.49 26.08 -37.87
C ARG A 11 1.27 25.21 -38.16
N PRO A 12 0.91 25.00 -39.44
CA PRO A 12 -0.12 24.04 -39.77
C PRO A 12 0.41 22.65 -39.38
N PHE A 13 -0.27 21.97 -38.47
CA PHE A 13 -0.03 20.55 -38.27
C PHE A 13 -0.36 19.85 -39.59
N ARG A 14 0.67 19.42 -40.32
CA ARG A 14 0.55 18.48 -41.44
C ARG A 14 0.02 17.18 -40.86
N ALA A 15 -1.30 17.07 -40.82
CA ALA A 15 -2.02 15.96 -40.22
C ALA A 15 -1.69 14.66 -40.96
N LYS A 16 -0.71 13.91 -40.46
CA LYS A 16 -0.78 12.45 -40.45
C LYS A 16 -1.49 12.03 -39.16
N LEU A 17 -2.76 12.38 -39.07
CA LEU A 17 -3.69 11.73 -38.16
C LEU A 17 -4.18 10.50 -38.93
N THR A 18 -3.59 9.35 -38.60
CA THR A 18 -3.95 8.05 -39.15
C THR A 18 -5.43 7.76 -38.93
N PRO A 19 -6.08 6.98 -39.81
CA PRO A 19 -7.45 6.54 -39.59
C PRO A 19 -7.50 5.68 -38.34
N GLN A 20 -8.49 5.95 -37.49
CA GLN A 20 -9.04 5.11 -36.42
C GLN A 20 -8.35 3.74 -36.26
N VAL A 21 -7.39 3.63 -35.34
CA VAL A 21 -7.18 2.35 -34.65
C VAL A 21 -8.16 2.36 -33.48
N SER A 22 -9.24 1.60 -33.65
CA SER A 22 -10.11 1.19 -32.56
C SER A 22 -9.26 0.36 -31.59
N VAL A 23 -8.72 0.99 -30.54
CA VAL A 23 -8.03 0.25 -29.48
C VAL A 23 -9.11 -0.32 -28.57
N ASN A 24 -9.14 -1.65 -28.54
CA ASN A 24 -9.96 -2.47 -27.66
C ASN A 24 -10.05 -1.87 -26.25
N LYS A 25 -11.28 -1.66 -25.78
CA LYS A 25 -11.58 -1.36 -24.38
C LYS A 25 -11.22 -2.59 -23.54
N LYS A 26 -9.99 -2.69 -23.05
CA LYS A 26 -9.67 -3.63 -21.98
C LYS A 26 -8.75 -3.01 -20.93
N ALA A 27 -9.34 -2.91 -19.74
CA ALA A 27 -8.73 -2.81 -18.42
C ALA A 27 -8.00 -1.50 -18.04
N ILE A 28 -8.79 -0.51 -17.61
CA ILE A 28 -8.48 0.22 -16.37
C ILE A 28 -9.76 0.20 -15.54
N GLY A 29 -9.76 -0.57 -14.45
CA GLY A 29 -10.87 -0.66 -13.52
C GLY A 29 -10.99 0.62 -12.70
N MET A 30 -12.02 1.41 -12.99
CA MET A 30 -12.57 2.40 -12.07
C MET A 30 -14.03 2.01 -11.82
N ARG A 31 -14.29 1.60 -10.58
CA ARG A 31 -15.57 1.18 -10.02
C ARG A 31 -16.52 2.39 -10.05
N GLY A 32 -17.73 2.22 -10.60
CA GLY A 32 -18.54 3.32 -11.12
C GLY A 32 -19.51 3.99 -10.15
N HIS A 33 -20.33 4.89 -10.71
CA HIS A 33 -21.64 5.29 -10.19
C HIS A 33 -22.58 5.69 -11.35
N ASN A 34 -23.77 5.07 -11.32
CA ASN A 34 -25.07 5.44 -11.88
C ASN A 34 -25.22 6.02 -13.30
N ALA A 35 -25.80 5.19 -14.17
CA ALA A 35 -26.65 5.64 -15.26
C ALA A 35 -27.92 6.30 -14.70
N ILE A 36 -28.18 7.55 -15.08
CA ILE A 36 -29.49 8.19 -14.95
C ILE A 36 -29.98 8.49 -16.37
N SER A 37 -30.90 7.66 -16.84
CA SER A 37 -31.78 8.03 -17.96
C SER A 37 -32.74 9.11 -17.45
N ARG A 38 -32.68 10.30 -18.05
CA ARG A 38 -33.79 11.25 -18.03
C ARG A 38 -33.94 11.83 -19.43
N GLU A 39 -34.93 11.31 -20.14
CA GLU A 39 -35.59 12.04 -21.21
C GLU A 39 -36.19 13.32 -20.59
N GLY A 40 -35.70 14.45 -21.07
CA GLY A 40 -36.22 15.77 -20.75
C GLY A 40 -35.99 16.64 -21.97
N SER A 41 -36.99 16.71 -22.85
CA SER A 41 -37.05 17.78 -23.84
C SER A 41 -37.18 19.10 -23.10
N SER A 42 -36.08 19.83 -23.00
CA SER A 42 -36.10 21.24 -22.67
C SER A 42 -35.27 21.96 -23.73
N SER A 43 -35.97 22.60 -24.65
CA SER A 43 -35.43 23.61 -25.55
C SER A 43 -34.92 24.78 -24.71
N ILE A 44 -33.67 24.69 -24.27
CA ILE A 44 -32.94 25.82 -23.71
C ILE A 44 -32.49 26.68 -24.89
N SER A 45 -33.31 27.69 -25.18
CA SER A 45 -33.02 28.79 -26.10
C SER A 45 -31.62 29.33 -25.81
N SER A 46 -30.72 29.08 -26.74
CA SER A 46 -29.35 29.59 -26.71
C SER A 46 -29.36 31.08 -27.04
N SER A 47 -29.25 31.92 -26.03
CA SER A 47 -28.92 33.33 -26.22
C SER A 47 -27.83 33.72 -25.24
N SER A 48 -26.90 34.54 -25.74
CA SER A 48 -25.82 35.25 -25.05
C SER A 48 -24.55 34.46 -24.71
N VAL A 49 -23.70 34.21 -25.71
CA VAL A 49 -22.53 35.07 -26.01
C VAL A 49 -22.01 34.74 -27.41
N ASP A 50 -22.21 35.66 -28.37
CA ASP A 50 -21.62 35.64 -29.71
C ASP A 50 -20.10 35.89 -29.63
N ALA A 51 -19.34 34.96 -29.06
CA ALA A 51 -17.99 34.74 -29.56
C ALA A 51 -18.19 34.06 -30.91
N SER A 52 -17.98 34.80 -32.00
CA SER A 52 -18.21 34.33 -33.37
C SER A 52 -17.51 32.97 -33.57
N THR A 53 -18.26 31.87 -33.49
CA THR A 53 -17.70 30.52 -33.61
C THR A 53 -16.96 30.46 -34.94
N PRO A 54 -15.64 30.16 -34.94
CA PRO A 54 -14.83 30.34 -36.13
C PRO A 54 -15.30 29.39 -37.24
N ARG A 55 -15.36 29.89 -38.46
CA ARG A 55 -15.67 29.08 -39.63
C ARG A 55 -14.40 28.44 -40.17
N CYS A 56 -14.50 27.16 -40.51
CA CYS A 56 -13.42 26.47 -41.19
C CYS A 56 -13.31 26.91 -42.66
N HIS A 57 -12.27 26.48 -43.38
CA HIS A 57 -12.08 26.82 -44.80
C HIS A 57 -13.19 26.27 -45.73
N CYS A 58 -14.06 25.39 -45.23
CA CYS A 58 -15.25 24.93 -45.95
C CYS A 58 -16.46 25.89 -45.78
N GLY A 59 -16.32 27.00 -45.05
CA GLY A 59 -17.39 27.97 -44.77
C GLY A 59 -18.35 27.57 -43.64
N VAL A 60 -18.20 26.37 -43.05
CA VAL A 60 -19.06 25.85 -41.98
C VAL A 60 -18.48 26.20 -40.59
N ARG A 61 -19.36 26.44 -39.61
CA ARG A 61 -18.97 26.65 -38.20
C ARG A 61 -18.15 25.45 -37.68
N SER A 62 -17.04 25.73 -37.03
CA SER A 62 -16.14 24.71 -36.49
C SER A 62 -16.59 24.28 -35.09
N PRO A 63 -16.88 22.99 -34.85
CA PRO A 63 -17.18 22.51 -33.50
C PRO A 63 -15.92 22.47 -32.62
N ILE A 64 -16.13 22.53 -31.30
CA ILE A 64 -15.09 22.31 -30.29
C ILE A 64 -14.85 20.80 -30.15
N ARG A 65 -13.58 20.42 -30.09
CA ARG A 65 -13.08 19.05 -29.90
C ARG A 65 -12.04 19.04 -28.79
N ILE A 66 -11.85 17.91 -28.13
CA ILE A 66 -10.84 17.71 -27.09
C ILE A 66 -9.63 16.99 -27.70
N ALA A 67 -8.42 17.48 -27.44
CA ALA A 67 -7.19 16.81 -27.82
C ALA A 67 -6.90 15.64 -26.88
N TRP A 68 -6.62 14.48 -27.47
CA TRP A 68 -6.39 13.20 -26.76
C TRP A 68 -4.91 12.74 -26.81
N LYS A 69 -3.98 13.63 -27.19
CA LYS A 69 -2.55 13.33 -27.23
C LYS A 69 -1.88 13.83 -25.96
N CYS A 70 -0.97 13.05 -25.37
CA CYS A 70 -0.29 13.31 -24.08
C CYS A 70 0.09 14.79 -23.85
N ASP A 71 0.71 15.41 -24.85
CA ASP A 71 1.22 16.80 -24.76
C ASP A 71 0.11 17.86 -24.65
N TYR A 72 -1.12 17.51 -25.01
CA TYR A 72 -2.28 18.42 -25.07
C TYR A 72 -3.55 17.78 -24.49
N LEU A 73 -3.41 16.75 -23.64
CA LEU A 73 -4.55 16.00 -23.12
C LEU A 73 -5.56 16.93 -22.46
N GLY A 74 -6.82 16.82 -22.87
CA GLY A 74 -7.91 17.60 -22.30
C GLY A 74 -8.05 19.03 -22.86
N ARG A 75 -7.08 19.53 -23.63
CA ARG A 75 -7.15 20.86 -24.22
C ARG A 75 -8.12 20.89 -25.40
N ARG A 76 -8.99 21.89 -25.43
CA ARG A 76 -10.04 22.07 -26.43
C ARG A 76 -9.55 22.87 -27.62
N PHE A 77 -9.99 22.49 -28.82
CA PHE A 77 -9.71 23.19 -30.07
C PHE A 77 -10.93 23.21 -31.00
N TYR A 78 -11.04 24.25 -31.83
CA TYR A 78 -11.93 24.28 -32.99
C TYR A 78 -11.28 23.57 -34.18
N GLY A 79 -12.03 22.72 -34.86
CA GLY A 79 -11.58 22.05 -36.09
C GLY A 79 -12.69 21.89 -37.11
N CYS A 80 -12.34 21.53 -38.34
CA CYS A 80 -13.32 21.29 -39.41
C CYS A 80 -14.42 20.29 -38.96
N SER A 81 -15.68 20.58 -39.30
CA SER A 81 -16.81 19.67 -39.05
C SER A 81 -16.64 18.34 -39.78
N GLY A 82 -16.10 18.36 -41.00
CA GLY A 82 -15.75 17.18 -41.79
C GLY A 82 -14.48 16.45 -41.34
N TYR A 83 -13.82 16.87 -40.25
CA TYR A 83 -12.64 16.19 -39.72
C TYR A 83 -12.93 14.69 -39.46
N GLY A 84 -12.06 13.82 -39.98
CA GLY A 84 -12.25 12.35 -39.97
C GLY A 84 -12.90 11.80 -41.24
N THR A 85 -13.35 12.65 -42.16
CA THR A 85 -13.90 12.26 -43.46
C THR A 85 -12.96 12.63 -44.61
N SER A 86 -13.30 12.19 -45.84
CA SER A 86 -12.58 12.57 -47.07
C SER A 86 -12.74 14.05 -47.43
N ARG A 87 -13.86 14.67 -47.06
CA ARG A 87 -14.15 16.09 -47.31
C ARG A 87 -13.87 16.91 -46.06
N LYS A 88 -12.59 17.14 -45.78
CA LYS A 88 -12.10 17.96 -44.66
C LYS A 88 -11.14 19.04 -45.14
N CYS A 89 -11.15 20.19 -44.48
CA CYS A 89 -10.05 21.14 -44.55
C CYS A 89 -9.16 21.03 -43.29
N SER A 90 -7.99 21.67 -43.35
CA SER A 90 -7.00 21.67 -42.27
C SER A 90 -7.20 22.76 -41.21
N PHE A 91 -8.40 23.36 -41.14
CA PHE A 91 -8.68 24.40 -40.15
C PHE A 91 -8.49 23.88 -38.72
N PHE A 92 -7.75 24.64 -37.93
CA PHE A 92 -7.45 24.35 -36.52
C PHE A 92 -7.24 25.66 -35.76
N GLN A 93 -7.82 25.75 -34.56
CA GLN A 93 -7.58 26.87 -33.64
C GLN A 93 -7.79 26.42 -32.20
N TRP A 94 -6.90 26.77 -31.26
CA TRP A 94 -7.10 26.45 -29.85
C TRP A 94 -8.32 27.19 -29.28
N TYR A 95 -9.17 26.47 -28.55
CA TYR A 95 -10.27 27.06 -27.78
C TYR A 95 -9.76 27.54 -26.42
N ASP A 96 -9.02 26.67 -25.72
CA ASP A 96 -8.40 27.06 -24.45
C ASP A 96 -7.17 27.93 -24.72
N PRO A 97 -6.96 29.01 -23.92
CA PRO A 97 -5.77 29.84 -24.03
C PRO A 97 -4.51 29.02 -23.79
N GLU A 98 -3.37 29.54 -24.24
CA GLU A 98 -2.09 28.92 -23.90
C GLU A 98 -1.90 28.95 -22.36
N PRO A 99 -1.50 27.82 -21.76
CA PRO A 99 -1.24 27.79 -20.33
C PRO A 99 -0.18 28.83 -19.96
N PRO A 100 -0.33 29.58 -18.85
CA PRO A 100 0.70 30.49 -18.39
C PRO A 100 2.03 29.77 -18.21
N ALA A 101 3.15 30.41 -18.55
CA ALA A 101 4.48 29.83 -18.46
C ALA A 101 4.78 29.20 -17.08
N ARG A 102 4.23 29.77 -16.00
CA ARG A 102 4.37 29.27 -14.62
C ARG A 102 3.81 27.85 -14.40
N TYR A 103 2.91 27.36 -15.26
CA TYR A 103 2.32 26.02 -15.11
C TYR A 103 3.37 24.92 -15.28
N SER A 104 4.31 25.08 -16.21
CA SER A 104 5.37 24.09 -16.41
C SER A 104 6.26 23.98 -15.17
N ASP A 105 6.60 25.11 -14.53
CA ASP A 105 7.37 25.14 -13.30
C ASP A 105 6.66 24.44 -12.13
N VAL A 106 5.35 24.71 -11.97
CA VAL A 106 4.54 24.06 -10.92
C VAL A 106 4.47 22.56 -11.17
N ILE A 107 4.17 22.14 -12.39
CA ILE A 107 4.10 20.71 -12.75
C ILE A 107 5.45 20.04 -12.51
N ARG A 108 6.56 20.66 -12.93
CA ARG A 108 7.90 20.14 -12.72
C ARG A 108 8.22 19.95 -11.23
N ARG A 109 7.95 20.97 -10.40
CA ARG A 109 8.16 20.87 -8.94
C ARG A 109 7.30 19.75 -8.33
N LEU A 110 6.03 19.64 -8.71
CA LEU A 110 5.17 18.56 -8.23
C LEU A 110 5.68 17.18 -8.63
N LEU A 111 6.24 17.02 -9.83
CA LEU A 111 6.83 15.76 -10.29
C LEU A 111 8.10 15.42 -9.51
N GLU A 112 8.97 16.41 -9.26
CA GLU A 112 10.18 16.26 -8.45
C GLU A 112 9.83 15.86 -7.00
N THR A 113 8.89 16.57 -6.37
CA THR A 113 8.40 16.24 -5.02
C THR A 113 7.80 14.83 -4.97
N ASN A 114 6.97 14.46 -5.95
CA ASN A 114 6.41 13.11 -6.02
C ASN A 114 7.48 12.03 -6.17
N LYS A 115 8.56 12.32 -6.90
CA LYS A 115 9.70 11.40 -7.02
C LYS A 115 10.42 11.25 -5.68
N GLY A 116 10.66 12.34 -4.96
CA GLY A 116 11.24 12.33 -3.61
C GLY A 116 10.40 11.50 -2.64
N ILE A 117 9.10 11.82 -2.54
CA ILE A 117 8.15 11.11 -1.67
C ILE A 117 8.12 9.60 -1.97
N ARG A 118 8.15 9.19 -3.25
CA ARG A 118 8.20 7.76 -3.62
C ARG A 118 9.49 7.09 -3.18
N SER A 119 10.63 7.77 -3.30
CA SER A 119 11.92 7.26 -2.85
C SER A 119 11.93 7.05 -1.34
N GLU A 120 11.54 8.08 -0.58
CA GLU A 120 11.47 8.02 0.90
C GLU A 120 10.52 6.93 1.38
N ASN A 121 9.36 6.78 0.73
CA ASN A 121 8.43 5.70 1.04
C ASN A 121 9.03 4.30 0.79
N THR A 122 9.92 4.17 -0.18
CA THR A 122 10.58 2.89 -0.47
C THR A 122 11.59 2.57 0.62
N GLU A 123 12.41 3.54 1.02
CA GLU A 123 13.37 3.38 2.12
C GLU A 123 12.67 3.10 3.46
N LEU A 124 11.63 3.88 3.80
CA LEU A 124 10.86 3.65 5.04
C LEU A 124 10.23 2.25 5.08
N LYS A 125 9.73 1.74 3.95
CA LYS A 125 9.21 0.38 3.88
C LYS A 125 10.30 -0.66 4.11
N LYS A 126 11.50 -0.43 3.59
CA LYS A 126 12.66 -1.30 3.80
C LYS A 126 13.07 -1.32 5.27
N THR A 127 13.28 -0.16 5.90
CA THR A 127 13.63 -0.06 7.32
C THR A 127 12.55 -0.67 8.22
N ARG A 128 11.26 -0.46 7.89
CA ARG A 128 10.16 -1.11 8.60
C ARG A 128 10.29 -2.64 8.53
N GLN A 129 10.62 -3.18 7.36
CA GLN A 129 10.76 -4.62 7.18
C GLN A 129 11.95 -5.17 7.98
N GLU A 130 13.10 -4.49 7.94
CA GLU A 130 14.28 -4.83 8.73
C GLU A 130 13.97 -4.88 10.24
N LEU A 131 13.28 -3.86 10.76
CA LEU A 131 12.85 -3.82 12.17
C LEU A 131 11.88 -4.95 12.53
N LEU A 132 10.96 -5.31 11.63
CA LEU A 132 10.05 -6.43 11.86
C LEU A 132 10.79 -7.77 11.91
N ASP A 133 11.85 -7.93 11.12
CA ASP A 133 12.67 -9.12 11.10
C ASP A 133 13.57 -9.19 12.35
N GLU A 134 14.12 -8.06 12.81
CA GLU A 134 14.82 -7.96 14.10
C GLU A 134 13.90 -8.31 15.28
N LEU A 135 12.68 -7.76 15.31
CA LEU A 135 11.68 -8.09 16.34
C LEU A 135 11.38 -9.59 16.38
N ARG A 136 11.27 -10.24 15.21
CA ARG A 136 11.04 -11.69 15.12
C ARG A 136 12.23 -12.47 15.69
N SER A 137 13.45 -12.07 15.37
CA SER A 137 14.68 -12.69 15.89
C SER A 137 14.79 -12.54 17.41
N LEU A 138 14.54 -11.34 17.94
CA LEU A 138 14.53 -11.08 19.38
C LEU A 138 13.48 -11.91 20.11
N GLN A 139 12.27 -11.98 19.54
CA GLN A 139 11.20 -12.80 20.11
C GLN A 139 11.60 -14.29 20.18
N GLN A 140 12.31 -14.79 19.17
CA GLN A 140 12.77 -16.18 19.17
C GLN A 140 13.85 -16.43 20.22
N SER A 141 14.81 -15.51 20.37
CA SER A 141 15.82 -15.59 21.43
C SER A 141 15.20 -15.53 22.84
N LEU A 142 14.18 -14.70 23.04
CA LEU A 142 13.42 -14.67 24.29
C LEU A 142 12.71 -15.99 24.59
N HIS A 143 12.13 -16.63 23.57
CA HIS A 143 11.48 -17.93 23.75
C HIS A 143 12.47 -19.04 24.10
N GLU A 144 13.64 -19.03 23.47
CA GLU A 144 14.72 -19.98 23.74
C GLU A 144 15.27 -19.81 25.16
N THR A 145 15.68 -18.60 25.54
CA THR A 145 16.17 -18.30 26.90
C THR A 145 15.13 -18.60 27.98
N ARG A 146 13.84 -18.40 27.68
CA ARG A 146 12.75 -18.81 28.56
C ARG A 146 12.67 -20.32 28.72
N ALA A 147 12.74 -21.08 27.62
CA ALA A 147 12.69 -22.53 27.66
C ALA A 147 13.87 -23.11 28.44
N ASP A 148 15.07 -22.57 28.26
CA ASP A 148 16.28 -22.97 29.01
C ASP A 148 16.11 -22.70 30.51
N LEU A 149 15.57 -21.53 30.87
CA LEU A 149 15.30 -21.18 32.25
C LEU A 149 14.25 -22.12 32.87
N GLU A 150 13.16 -22.42 32.15
CA GLU A 150 12.12 -23.35 32.59
C GLU A 150 12.66 -24.78 32.78
N ALA A 151 13.56 -25.22 31.89
CA ALA A 151 14.24 -26.52 32.01
C ALA A 151 15.19 -26.56 33.23
N ALA A 152 15.97 -25.52 33.45
CA ALA A 152 16.87 -25.41 34.60
C ALA A 152 16.10 -25.39 35.93
N VAL A 153 14.99 -24.65 35.99
CA VAL A 153 14.09 -24.65 37.16
C VAL A 153 13.55 -26.05 37.42
N SER A 154 13.07 -26.74 36.39
CA SER A 154 12.52 -28.10 36.50
C SER A 154 13.58 -29.11 36.99
N ALA A 155 14.82 -28.98 36.52
CA ALA A 155 15.94 -29.81 36.97
C ALA A 155 16.29 -29.55 38.44
N SER A 156 16.26 -28.30 38.88
CA SER A 156 16.49 -27.93 40.28
C SER A 156 15.40 -28.49 41.20
N THR A 157 14.12 -28.37 40.83
CA THR A 157 13.02 -28.92 41.63
C THR A 157 13.09 -30.44 41.73
N ALA A 158 13.45 -31.13 40.64
CA ALA A 158 13.63 -32.59 40.66
C ALA A 158 14.79 -33.02 41.58
N MET A 159 15.87 -32.23 41.62
CA MET A 159 16.99 -32.47 42.54
C MET A 159 16.57 -32.30 44.01
N GLU A 160 15.77 -31.26 44.31
CA GLU A 160 15.21 -31.04 45.65
C GLU A 160 14.28 -32.19 46.08
N ASP A 161 13.36 -32.61 45.21
CA ASP A 161 12.44 -33.71 45.48
C ASP A 161 13.17 -35.04 45.74
N ASN A 162 14.20 -35.34 44.94
CA ASN A 162 15.02 -36.53 45.12
C ASN A 162 15.81 -36.50 46.44
N MET A 163 16.33 -35.33 46.83
CA MET A 163 17.00 -35.14 48.12
C MET A 163 16.01 -35.37 49.28
N LEU A 164 14.81 -34.78 49.22
CA LEU A 164 13.77 -34.95 50.25
C LEU A 164 13.34 -36.43 50.35
N ALA A 165 13.19 -37.13 49.23
CA ALA A 165 12.88 -38.55 49.20
C ALA A 165 13.99 -39.40 49.85
N SER A 166 15.26 -39.13 49.55
CA SER A 166 16.42 -39.81 50.16
C SER A 166 16.48 -39.62 51.68
N VAL A 167 16.26 -38.39 52.17
CA VAL A 167 16.21 -38.10 53.61
C VAL A 167 15.06 -38.85 54.28
N ALA A 168 13.87 -38.85 53.67
CA ALA A 168 12.71 -39.55 54.19
C ALA A 168 12.92 -41.07 54.29
N THR A 169 13.54 -41.69 53.28
CA THR A 169 13.86 -43.13 53.30
C THR A 169 14.91 -43.47 54.36
N THR A 170 15.96 -42.65 54.49
CA THR A 170 17.00 -42.83 55.51
C THR A 170 16.41 -42.76 56.91
N ARG A 171 15.54 -41.76 57.16
CA ARG A 171 14.82 -41.64 58.43
C ARG A 171 13.91 -42.85 58.71
N ARG A 172 13.14 -43.31 57.72
CA ARG A 172 12.28 -44.51 57.85
C ARG A 172 13.10 -45.76 58.18
N ARG A 173 14.22 -45.98 57.49
CA ARG A 173 15.14 -47.09 57.76
C ARG A 173 15.69 -47.03 59.18
N GLY A 174 16.13 -45.86 59.62
CA GLY A 174 16.60 -45.65 61.00
C GLY A 174 15.53 -45.99 62.05
N ILE A 175 14.29 -45.53 61.86
CA ILE A 175 13.17 -45.85 62.76
C ILE A 175 12.93 -47.36 62.84
N LEU A 176 12.87 -48.05 61.70
CA LEU A 176 12.67 -49.50 61.65
C LEU A 176 13.78 -50.26 62.39
N ILE A 177 15.04 -49.88 62.17
CA ILE A 177 16.18 -50.49 62.86
C ILE A 177 16.06 -50.29 64.38
N THR A 178 15.70 -49.08 64.81
CA THR A 178 15.56 -48.75 66.24
C THR A 178 14.48 -49.62 66.90
N VAL A 179 13.31 -49.74 66.27
CA VAL A 179 12.20 -50.58 66.77
C VAL A 179 12.60 -52.06 66.83
N LEU A 180 13.28 -52.59 65.80
CA LEU A 180 13.74 -53.98 65.78
C LEU A 180 14.71 -54.28 66.93
N ILE A 181 15.68 -53.40 67.17
CA ILE A 181 16.61 -53.55 68.30
C ILE A 181 15.86 -53.55 69.63
N SER A 182 14.93 -52.62 69.83
CA SER A 182 14.11 -52.58 71.05
C SER A 182 13.33 -53.88 71.28
N VAL A 183 12.75 -54.48 70.23
CA VAL A 183 12.05 -55.77 70.33
C VAL A 183 13.00 -56.90 70.71
N ILE A 184 14.19 -56.97 70.11
CA ILE A 184 15.19 -58.01 70.42
C ILE A 184 15.64 -57.91 71.88
N ILE A 185 15.93 -56.70 72.36
CA ILE A 185 16.30 -56.46 73.77
C ILE A 185 15.21 -56.97 74.70
N LEU A 186 13.95 -56.62 74.45
CA LEU A 186 12.83 -57.14 75.25
C LEU A 186 12.81 -58.67 75.27
N LEU A 187 12.94 -59.32 74.12
CA LEU A 187 12.94 -60.79 74.04
C LEU A 187 14.11 -61.46 74.78
N VAL A 188 15.29 -60.85 74.82
CA VAL A 188 16.47 -61.40 75.50
C VAL A 188 16.40 -61.17 77.01
N PHE A 189 15.95 -59.98 77.46
CA PHE A 189 15.95 -59.64 78.88
C PHE A 189 14.71 -60.13 79.64
N LEU A 190 13.58 -60.37 78.98
CA LEU A 190 12.38 -60.95 79.60
C LEU A 190 12.64 -62.33 80.25
N PRO A 191 13.23 -63.34 79.58
CA PRO A 191 13.47 -64.66 80.18
C PRO A 191 14.49 -64.62 81.32
N ILE A 192 15.51 -63.75 81.24
CA ILE A 192 16.52 -63.58 82.29
C ILE A 192 15.88 -63.01 83.56
N LYS A 193 14.92 -62.09 83.42
CA LYS A 193 14.22 -61.46 84.53
C LYS A 193 13.18 -62.36 85.20
N ILE A 194 12.71 -63.40 84.50
CA ILE A 194 11.75 -64.41 85.03
C ILE A 194 12.50 -65.55 85.74
N ALA A 195 13.80 -65.74 85.45
CA ALA A 195 14.63 -66.83 85.98
C ALA A 195 15.49 -66.46 87.21
N CYS A 196 15.44 -65.22 87.69
CA CYS A 196 16.02 -64.76 88.97
C CYS A 196 14.90 -64.46 89.96
#